data_AF-F7VJT8-F1
#
_entry.id   AF-F7VJT8-F1
#
_cell.length_a   1.000
_cell.length_b   1.000
_cell.length_c   1.000
_cell.angle_alpha   90.00
_cell.angle_beta   90.00
_cell.angle_gamma   90.00
#
_symmetry.space_group_name_H-M   'P 1'
#
loop_
_entity.id
_entity.type
_entity.pdbx_description
1 polymer ?
#
loop_
_entity_poly.entity_id
_entity_poly.type
_entity_poly.pdbx_seq_one_letter_code
_entity_poly.pdbx_strand_id
1 'polypeptide(L)'
;MRLAGIGGASAIFMSAYCKYVLRDIESIREQLDSQAFADVANRIHFLHSFALMAMPLAHYPFLTGTLMITGTLAFSGSMYYRALTGEKWMQPYATMGGFCLMAAWLSLVL
;
A
#
# COMPACT_ATOMS: atom_id res chain seq x y z
N MET A 1 1.71 16.82 4.26
CA MET A 1 1.20 17.29 2.94
C MET A 1 2.03 16.83 1.75
N ARG A 2 3.33 17.17 1.61
CA ARG A 2 4.13 16.74 0.43
C ARG A 2 4.16 15.23 0.22
N LEU A 3 4.45 14.46 1.28
CA LEU A 3 4.51 13.00 1.23
C LEU A 3 3.15 12.36 0.91
N ALA A 4 2.06 12.91 1.45
CA ALA A 4 0.70 12.50 1.14
C ALA A 4 0.36 12.72 -0.35
N GLY A 5 0.75 13.86 -0.92
CA GLY A 5 0.56 14.15 -2.34
C GLY A 5 1.34 13.18 -3.25
N ILE A 6 2.60 12.89 -2.91
CA ILE A 6 3.42 11.91 -3.63
C ILE A 6 2.81 10.51 -3.54
N GLY A 7 2.38 10.09 -2.34
CA GLY A 7 1.74 8.80 -2.11
C GLY A 7 0.41 8.66 -2.87
N GLY A 8 -0.42 9.71 -2.87
CA GLY A 8 -1.67 9.72 -3.62
C GLY A 8 -1.43 9.62 -5.13
N ALA A 9 -0.48 10.39 -5.66
CA ALA A 9 -0.13 10.35 -7.08
C ALA A 9 0.44 8.97 -7.49
N SER A 10 1.31 8.38 -6.68
CA SER A 10 1.90 7.07 -6.95
C SER A 10 0.87 5.94 -6.83
N ALA A 11 -0.09 6.04 -5.91
CA ALA A 11 -1.21 5.10 -5.82
C ALA A 11 -2.10 5.14 -7.08
N ILE A 12 -2.45 6.33 -7.57
CA ILE A 12 -3.21 6.48 -8.82
C ILE A 12 -2.44 5.88 -10.00
N PHE A 13 -1.14 6.22 -10.12
CA PHE A 13 -0.28 5.68 -11.16
C PHE A 13 -0.24 4.15 -11.12
N MET A 14 0.02 3.57 -9.94
CA MET A 14 0.13 2.12 -9.79
C MET A 14 -1.19 1.41 -10.05
N SER A 15 -2.32 2.01 -9.66
CA SER A 15 -3.67 1.49 -9.98
C SER A 15 -3.89 1.36 -11.48
N ALA A 16 -3.54 2.41 -12.24
CA ALA A 16 -3.66 2.42 -13.70
C ALA A 16 -2.69 1.41 -14.34
N TYR A 17 -1.44 1.38 -13.85
CA TYR A 17 -0.40 0.48 -14.34
C TYR A 17 -0.78 -1.00 -14.15
N CYS A 18 -1.20 -1.39 -12.95
CA CYS A 18 -1.65 -2.75 -12.67
C CYS A 18 -2.85 -3.12 -13.56
N LYS A 19 -3.88 -2.27 -13.66
CA LYS A 19 -5.03 -2.59 -14.53
C LYS A 19 -4.64 -2.78 -15.99
N TYR A 20 -3.67 -2.03 -16.48
CA TYR A 20 -3.15 -2.18 -17.85
C TYR A 20 -2.37 -3.48 -18.01
N VAL A 21 -1.37 -3.73 -17.17
CA VAL A 21 -0.48 -4.91 -17.29
C VAL A 21 -1.24 -6.22 -17.05
N LEU A 22 -2.15 -6.24 -16.08
CA LEU A 22 -2.90 -7.45 -15.75
C LEU A 22 -4.06 -7.72 -16.73
N ARG A 23 -4.32 -6.85 -17.72
CA ARG A 23 -5.41 -7.03 -18.68
C ARG A 23 -5.20 -8.22 -19.62
N ASP A 24 -3.95 -8.48 -19.98
CA ASP A 24 -3.59 -9.44 -21.05
C ASP A 24 -3.12 -10.80 -20.51
N ILE A 25 -3.36 -11.08 -19.23
CA ILE A 25 -3.09 -12.41 -18.65
C ILE A 25 -4.06 -13.42 -19.27
N GLU A 26 -3.51 -14.43 -19.95
CA GLU A 26 -4.28 -15.43 -20.72
C GLU A 26 -5.23 -16.26 -19.84
N SER A 27 -4.80 -16.59 -18.62
CA SER A 27 -5.62 -17.36 -17.70
C SER A 27 -6.50 -16.46 -16.83
N ILE A 28 -7.82 -16.57 -17.00
CA ILE A 28 -8.82 -15.76 -16.27
C ILE A 28 -8.63 -15.89 -14.75
N ARG A 29 -8.29 -17.10 -14.27
CA ARG A 29 -8.11 -17.35 -12.83
C ARG A 29 -6.92 -16.57 -12.26
N GLU A 30 -5.79 -16.58 -12.95
CA GLU A 30 -4.59 -15.86 -12.52
C GLU A 30 -4.77 -14.36 -12.68
N GLN A 31 -5.45 -13.93 -13.73
CA GLN A 31 -5.86 -12.55 -13.91
C GLN A 31 -6.67 -12.04 -12.71
N LEU A 32 -7.71 -12.78 -12.31
CA LEU A 32 -8.57 -12.41 -11.17
C LEU A 32 -7.80 -12.41 -9.84
N ASP A 33 -6.95 -13.41 -9.60
CA ASP A 33 -6.14 -13.49 -8.37
C ASP A 33 -5.17 -12.31 -8.27
N SER A 34 -4.41 -12.06 -9.34
CA SER A 34 -3.44 -10.97 -9.41
C SER A 34 -4.12 -9.59 -9.33
N GLN A 35 -5.29 -9.41 -9.93
CA GLN A 35 -6.09 -8.19 -9.79
C GLN A 35 -6.56 -7.99 -8.34
N ALA A 36 -6.97 -9.05 -7.64
CA ALA A 36 -7.36 -8.95 -6.23
C ALA A 36 -6.18 -8.48 -5.35
N PHE A 37 -4.96 -8.96 -5.61
CA PHE A 37 -3.76 -8.47 -4.91
C PHE A 37 -3.48 -7.00 -5.21
N ALA A 38 -3.55 -6.58 -6.47
CA ALA A 38 -3.34 -5.19 -6.87
C ALA A 38 -4.40 -4.25 -6.26
N ASP A 39 -5.66 -4.67 -6.21
CA ASP A 39 -6.74 -3.85 -5.65
C ASP A 39 -6.59 -3.68 -4.12
N VAL A 40 -6.21 -4.74 -3.40
CA VAL A 40 -5.91 -4.65 -1.96
C VAL A 40 -4.69 -3.75 -1.72
N ALA A 41 -3.62 -3.92 -2.50
CA ALA A 41 -2.44 -3.07 -2.42
C ALA A 41 -2.79 -1.59 -2.63
N ASN A 42 -3.59 -1.30 -3.66
CA ASN A 42 -3.98 0.06 -4.00
C ASN A 42 -4.89 0.70 -2.96
N ARG A 43 -5.85 -0.05 -2.43
CA ARG A 43 -6.74 0.45 -1.37
C ARG A 43 -5.94 0.84 -0.12
N ILE A 44 -4.98 0.02 0.29
CA ILE A 44 -4.10 0.31 1.42
C ILE A 44 -3.17 1.49 1.11
N HIS A 45 -2.57 1.54 -0.09
CA HIS A 45 -1.69 2.64 -0.49
C HIS A 45 -2.42 3.99 -0.50
N PHE A 46 -3.60 4.04 -1.11
CA PHE A 46 -4.37 5.27 -1.24
C PHE A 46 -4.93 5.73 0.11
N LEU A 47 -5.49 4.81 0.92
CA LEU A 47 -6.03 5.13 2.25
C LEU A 47 -4.98 5.75 3.16
N HIS A 48 -3.78 5.17 3.21
CA HIS A 48 -2.72 5.69 4.07
C HIS A 48 -2.05 6.95 3.50
N SER A 49 -2.03 7.13 2.18
CA SER A 49 -1.66 8.41 1.58
C SER A 49 -2.61 9.53 1.99
N PHE A 50 -3.92 9.24 2.06
CA PHE A 50 -4.90 10.18 2.59
C PHE A 50 -4.72 10.41 4.10
N ALA A 51 -4.51 9.35 4.89
CA ALA A 51 -4.20 9.46 6.32
C ALA A 51 -2.97 10.35 6.58
N LEU A 52 -1.95 10.30 5.71
CA LEU A 52 -0.77 11.15 5.77
C LEU A 52 -1.08 12.67 5.67
N MET A 53 -2.25 13.05 5.13
CA MET A 53 -2.69 14.45 5.14
C MET A 53 -3.08 14.93 6.55
N ALA A 54 -3.61 14.03 7.38
CA ALA A 54 -4.03 14.33 8.75
C ALA A 54 -2.89 14.23 9.78
N MET A 55 -1.71 13.72 9.40
CA MET A 55 -0.58 13.52 10.32
C MET A 55 -0.12 14.75 11.10
N PRO A 56 -0.14 15.99 10.56
CA PRO A 56 0.22 17.17 11.34
C PRO A 56 -0.64 17.40 12.58
N LEU A 57 -1.82 16.75 12.67
CA LEU A 57 -2.74 16.85 13.80
C LEU A 57 -2.46 15.82 14.92
N ALA A 58 -1.56 14.86 14.69
CA ALA A 58 -1.22 13.83 15.68
C ALA A 58 -0.32 14.38 16.79
N HIS A 59 -0.38 13.78 17.98
CA HIS A 59 0.51 14.14 19.10
C HIS A 59 1.99 13.87 18.77
N TYR A 60 2.27 12.74 18.10
CA TYR A 60 3.61 12.33 17.66
C TYR A 60 3.70 12.22 16.12
N PRO A 61 3.70 13.36 15.40
CA PRO A 61 3.53 13.37 13.93
C PRO A 61 4.67 12.65 13.19
N PHE A 62 5.90 12.72 13.69
CA PHE A 62 7.05 12.06 13.07
C PHE A 62 7.03 10.55 13.25
N LEU A 63 6.69 10.05 14.44
CA LEU A 63 6.62 8.62 14.73
C LEU A 63 5.51 7.97 13.89
N THR A 64 4.28 8.50 14.02
CA THR A 64 3.11 8.01 13.30
C THR A 64 3.30 8.11 11.79
N GLY A 65 3.81 9.24 11.29
CA GLY A 65 4.06 9.43 9.86
C GLY A 65 5.10 8.44 9.31
N THR A 66 6.18 8.18 10.04
CA THR A 66 7.22 7.23 9.62
C THR A 66 6.71 5.80 9.57
N LEU A 67 5.96 5.38 10.61
CA LEU A 67 5.30 4.06 10.63
C LEU A 67 4.30 3.94 9.47
N MET A 68 3.52 4.99 9.21
CA MET A 68 2.52 5.00 8.15
C MET A 68 3.17 4.85 6.77
N ILE A 69 4.22 5.61 6.47
CA ILE A 69 4.95 5.52 5.20
C ILE A 69 5.60 4.15 5.04
N THR A 70 6.35 3.71 6.05
CA THR A 70 7.12 2.47 6.00
C THR A 70 6.19 1.26 5.87
N GLY A 71 5.12 1.22 6.66
CA GLY A 71 4.10 0.18 6.59
C GLY A 71 3.36 0.17 5.26
N THR A 72 3.05 1.35 4.70
CA THR A 72 2.38 1.46 3.40
C THR A 72 3.25 0.91 2.27
N LEU A 73 4.53 1.28 2.25
CA LEU A 73 5.47 0.83 1.22
C LEU A 73 5.74 -0.68 1.35
N ALA A 74 5.98 -1.17 2.57
CA ALA A 74 6.21 -2.59 2.81
C ALA A 74 4.98 -3.43 2.45
N PHE A 75 3.79 -3.05 2.90
CA PHE A 75 2.55 -3.78 2.62
C PHE A 75 2.18 -3.69 1.13
N SER A 76 1.98 -2.48 0.63
CA SER A 76 1.46 -2.26 -0.73
C SER A 76 2.49 -2.64 -1.77
N GLY A 77 3.77 -2.32 -1.56
CA GLY A 77 4.86 -2.71 -2.47
C GLY A 77 4.98 -4.22 -2.62
N SER A 78 4.93 -4.97 -1.52
CA SER A 78 4.97 -6.45 -1.56
C SER A 78 3.76 -7.03 -2.29
N MET A 79 2.57 -6.45 -2.09
CA MET A 79 1.34 -6.91 -2.73
C MET A 79 1.29 -6.55 -4.22
N TYR A 80 1.79 -5.37 -4.62
CA TYR A 80 1.98 -5.02 -6.03
C TYR A 80 2.98 -5.92 -6.71
N TYR A 81 4.09 -6.23 -6.03
CA TYR A 81 5.08 -7.16 -6.55
C TYR A 81 4.47 -8.53 -6.81
N ARG A 82 3.72 -9.07 -5.85
CA ARG A 82 3.00 -10.34 -6.01
C ARG A 82 1.98 -10.27 -7.16
N ALA A 83 1.24 -9.17 -7.28
CA ALA A 83 0.26 -9.00 -8.35
C ALA A 83 0.89 -8.97 -9.75
N LEU A 84 2.12 -8.46 -9.88
CA LEU A 84 2.80 -8.32 -11.17
C LEU A 84 3.67 -9.53 -11.53
N THR A 85 4.24 -10.21 -10.54
CA THR A 85 5.19 -11.32 -10.75
C THR A 85 4.60 -12.69 -10.46
N GLY A 86 3.49 -12.78 -9.71
CA GLY A 86 2.93 -14.04 -9.19
C GLY A 86 3.73 -14.67 -8.05
N GLU A 87 4.90 -14.12 -7.73
CA GLU A 87 5.83 -14.67 -6.74
C GLU A 87 5.39 -14.39 -5.30
N LYS A 88 5.60 -15.36 -4.41
CA LYS A 88 5.10 -15.31 -3.02
C LYS A 88 6.18 -14.96 -1.98
N TRP A 89 7.44 -14.85 -2.38
CA TRP A 89 8.54 -14.68 -1.42
C TRP A 89 8.47 -13.36 -0.64
N MET A 90 7.83 -12.33 -1.20
CA MET A 90 7.64 -11.04 -0.53
C MET A 90 6.48 -11.03 0.50
N GLN A 91 5.74 -12.12 0.64
CA GLN A 91 4.57 -12.18 1.53
C GLN A 91 4.87 -11.91 3.03
N PRO A 92 6.01 -12.33 3.61
CA PRO A 92 6.35 -11.98 4.99
C PRO A 92 6.50 -10.46 5.21
N TYR A 93 7.03 -9.73 4.22
CA TYR A 93 7.17 -8.28 4.29
C TYR A 93 5.81 -7.58 4.26
N ALA A 94 4.83 -8.15 3.54
CA ALA A 94 3.46 -7.65 3.59
C ALA A 94 2.90 -7.74 5.02
N THR A 95 3.10 -8.86 5.71
CA THR A 95 2.67 -9.05 7.10
C THR A 95 3.36 -8.06 8.04
N MET A 96 4.68 -7.88 7.93
CA MET A 96 5.43 -6.89 8.71
C MET A 96 4.93 -5.46 8.44
N GLY A 97 4.64 -5.13 7.18
CA GLY A 97 4.04 -3.85 6.80
C GLY A 97 2.67 -3.64 7.44
N GLY A 98 1.85 -4.70 7.51
CA GLY A 98 0.55 -4.68 8.20
C GLY A 98 0.68 -4.38 9.69
N PHE A 99 1.64 -5.01 10.38
CA PHE A 99 1.92 -4.70 11.79
C PHE A 99 2.40 -3.26 11.99
N CYS A 100 3.24 -2.75 11.09
CA CYS A 100 3.70 -1.38 11.11
C CYS A 100 2.54 -0.37 10.94
N LEU A 101 1.61 -0.65 10.02
CA LEU A 101 0.39 0.15 9.84
C LEU A 101 -0.51 0.08 11.08
N MET A 102 -0.71 -1.09 11.68
CA MET A 102 -1.47 -1.21 12.93
C MET A 102 -0.84 -0.38 14.05
N ALA A 103 0.48 -0.43 14.21
CA ALA A 103 1.21 0.39 15.17
C ALA A 103 1.05 1.90 14.88
N ALA A 104 1.06 2.30 13.61
CA ALA A 104 0.83 3.69 13.19
C ALA A 104 -0.57 4.19 13.58
N TRP A 105 -1.60 3.37 13.42
CA TRP A 105 -2.96 3.74 13.83
C TRP A 105 -3.09 3.79 15.36
N LEU A 106 -2.46 2.86 16.08
CA LEU A 106 -2.46 2.86 17.54
C LEU A 106 -1.69 4.05 18.12
N SER A 107 -0.62 4.51 17.47
CA SER A 107 0.14 5.68 17.93
C SER A 107 -0.63 7.00 17.80
N LEU A 108 -1.77 7.03 17.10
CA LEU A 108 -2.69 8.19 17.08
C LEU A 108 -3.53 8.32 18.36
N VAL A 109 -3.62 7.26 19.17
CA VAL A 109 -4.33 7.28 20.46
C VAL A 109 -3.53 8.00 21.54
N LEU A 110 -2.21 8.09 21.35
CA LEU A 110 -1.26 8.80 22.22
C LEU A 110 -1.29 10.30 21.90
#